data_AF-A0A7U3GQR8-F1
#
_entry.id   AF-A0A7U3GQR8-F1
#
_cell.length_a   1.000
_cell.length_b   1.000
_cell.length_c   1.000
_cell.angle_alpha   90.00
_cell.angle_beta   90.00
_cell.angle_gamma   90.00
#
_symmetry.space_group_name_H-M   'P 1'
#
loop_
_entity.id
_entity.type
_entity.pdbx_description
1 polymer ?
#
loop_
_entity_poly.entity_id
_entity_poly.type
_entity_poly.pdbx_seq_one_letter_code
_entity_poly.pdbx_strand_id
1 'polypeptide(L)'
;MRIIVLGSGGRLGRLLSTMFRENGHTVVGIDMDNSDMLEPEIRSSDIVFLAVPVRVAIKVIKNYHSTALLVEMSSVKEPFREFRDGIISIHPLFGPLSVGDPALRNILFISDISVQGTLDMLKDLFPGFNIFPMSAQQHDEMAIQLQVIPYIISILSSRSIQDTIVSTRSKNTLAKLAEVSELQSEIVMRDTIRLNPFSGKAYATIREILADMGGEFLDRDSS
;
A
#
# COMPACT_ATOMS: atom_id res chain seq x y z
N MET A 1 0.30 -5.53 -24.43
CA MET A 1 -1.00 -5.01 -23.98
C MET A 1 -0.96 -3.47 -24.01
N ARG A 2 -2.13 -2.85 -24.11
CA ARG A 2 -2.36 -1.44 -23.89
C ARG A 2 -2.82 -1.21 -22.45
N ILE A 3 -1.95 -0.65 -21.64
CA ILE A 3 -2.12 -0.48 -20.20
C ILE A 3 -2.35 0.99 -19.88
N ILE A 4 -3.39 1.29 -19.11
CA ILE A 4 -3.55 2.61 -18.50
C ILE A 4 -3.02 2.55 -17.08
N VAL A 5 -2.25 3.56 -16.68
CA VAL A 5 -1.89 3.81 -15.28
C VAL A 5 -2.53 5.11 -14.85
N LEU A 6 -3.60 5.02 -14.05
CA LEU A 6 -4.24 6.17 -13.43
C LEU A 6 -3.51 6.55 -12.15
N GLY A 7 -3.20 7.82 -11.95
CA GLY A 7 -2.24 8.29 -10.93
C GLY A 7 -0.79 8.16 -11.38
N SER A 8 -0.53 8.27 -12.69
CA SER A 8 0.80 8.08 -13.28
C SER A 8 1.86 9.09 -12.82
N GLY A 9 1.45 10.25 -12.29
CA GLY A 9 2.30 11.25 -11.64
C GLY A 9 2.65 10.91 -10.18
N GLY A 10 2.08 9.85 -9.62
CA GLY A 10 2.46 9.31 -8.31
C GLY A 10 3.79 8.54 -8.33
N ARG A 11 4.37 8.30 -7.15
CA ARG A 11 5.61 7.50 -7.02
C ARG A 11 5.45 6.08 -7.58
N LEU A 12 4.37 5.39 -7.20
CA LEU A 12 4.05 4.05 -7.68
C LEU A 12 3.61 4.06 -9.15
N GLY A 13 2.75 5.00 -9.55
CA GLY A 13 2.29 5.12 -10.93
C GLY A 13 3.41 5.34 -11.94
N ARG A 14 4.39 6.20 -11.61
CA ARG A 14 5.61 6.37 -12.43
C ARG A 14 6.40 5.07 -12.55
N LEU A 15 6.63 4.39 -11.42
CA LEU A 15 7.36 3.13 -11.39
C LEU A 15 6.71 2.07 -12.28
N LEU A 16 5.39 1.85 -12.13
CA LEU A 16 4.63 0.92 -12.95
C LEU A 16 4.68 1.31 -14.43
N SER A 17 4.56 2.60 -14.72
CA SER A 17 4.61 3.09 -16.11
C SER A 17 5.96 2.79 -16.77
N THR A 18 7.06 2.93 -16.03
CA THR A 18 8.40 2.55 -16.51
C THR A 18 8.50 1.04 -16.70
N MET A 19 8.17 0.25 -15.67
CA MET A 19 8.26 -1.21 -15.71
C MET A 19 7.46 -1.82 -16.86
N PHE A 20 6.21 -1.38 -17.06
CA PHE A 20 5.37 -1.91 -18.12
C PHE A 20 5.87 -1.53 -19.52
N ARG A 21 6.46 -0.34 -19.70
CA ARG A 21 7.11 0.04 -20.97
C ARG A 21 8.35 -0.80 -21.25
N GLU A 22 9.17 -1.04 -20.22
CA GLU A 22 10.35 -1.91 -20.31
C GLU A 22 9.97 -3.36 -20.67
N ASN A 23 8.81 -3.82 -20.21
CA ASN A 23 8.22 -5.12 -20.58
C ASN A 23 7.54 -5.12 -21.97
N GLY A 24 7.69 -4.05 -22.77
CA GLY A 24 7.19 -3.96 -24.14
C GLY A 24 5.69 -3.68 -24.26
N HIS A 25 5.04 -3.14 -23.23
CA HIS A 25 3.64 -2.73 -23.28
C HIS A 25 3.45 -1.28 -23.73
N THR A 26 2.31 -0.99 -24.35
CA THR A 26 1.89 0.38 -24.67
C THR A 26 1.27 0.99 -23.43
N VAL A 27 1.91 1.97 -22.80
CA VAL A 27 1.45 2.56 -21.54
C VAL A 27 0.97 3.99 -21.71
N VAL A 28 -0.29 4.23 -21.34
CA VAL A 28 -0.90 5.57 -21.25
C VAL A 28 -1.01 5.96 -19.78
N GLY A 29 -0.33 7.06 -19.42
CA GLY A 29 -0.40 7.64 -18.08
C GLY A 29 -1.51 8.68 -18.00
N ILE A 30 -2.36 8.55 -16.99
CA ILE A 30 -3.40 9.54 -16.70
C ILE A 30 -3.23 10.01 -15.26
N ASP A 31 -3.31 11.31 -15.02
CA ASP A 31 -3.29 11.95 -13.70
C ASP A 31 -4.27 13.15 -13.70
N MET A 32 -4.21 14.00 -12.67
CA MET A 32 -5.14 15.11 -12.48
C MET A 32 -5.13 16.11 -13.64
N ASP A 33 -3.97 16.34 -14.26
CA ASP A 33 -3.74 17.32 -15.33
C ASP A 33 -4.30 16.92 -16.70
N ASN A 34 -4.54 15.62 -16.93
CA ASN A 34 -5.13 15.09 -18.17
C ASN A 34 -6.29 14.11 -17.92
N SER A 35 -7.02 14.34 -16.82
CA SER A 35 -8.09 13.44 -16.36
C SER A 35 -9.27 13.31 -17.34
N ASP A 36 -9.46 14.27 -18.24
CA ASP A 36 -10.42 14.25 -19.34
C ASP A 36 -10.13 13.15 -20.38
N MET A 37 -8.88 12.67 -20.44
CA MET A 37 -8.49 11.55 -21.30
C MET A 37 -8.97 10.19 -20.77
N LEU A 38 -9.46 10.07 -19.53
CA LEU A 38 -9.80 8.76 -18.96
C LEU A 38 -10.91 8.04 -19.73
N GLU A 39 -12.02 8.72 -20.01
CA GLU A 39 -13.18 8.15 -20.72
C GLU A 39 -12.87 7.61 -22.13
N PRO A 40 -12.19 8.36 -23.01
CA PRO A 40 -11.83 7.82 -24.33
C PRO A 40 -10.80 6.69 -24.23
N GLU A 41 -9.87 6.76 -23.27
CA GLU A 41 -8.77 5.81 -23.20
C GLU A 41 -9.18 4.47 -22.57
N ILE A 42 -10.06 4.48 -21.57
CA ILE A 42 -10.49 3.28 -20.83
C ILE A 42 -11.20 2.26 -21.72
N ARG A 43 -11.90 2.72 -22.77
CA ARG A 43 -12.61 1.85 -23.71
C ARG A 43 -11.69 1.09 -24.66
N SER A 44 -10.47 1.57 -24.85
CA SER A 44 -9.48 0.98 -25.76
C SER A 44 -8.32 0.31 -25.01
N SER A 45 -8.34 0.27 -23.68
CA SER A 45 -7.31 -0.39 -22.87
C SER A 45 -7.62 -1.87 -22.65
N ASP A 46 -6.57 -2.69 -22.58
CA ASP A 46 -6.69 -4.09 -22.16
C ASP A 46 -6.86 -4.17 -20.63
N ILE A 47 -6.20 -3.27 -19.88
CA ILE A 47 -6.18 -3.26 -18.42
C ILE A 47 -5.84 -1.86 -17.88
N VAL A 48 -6.40 -1.51 -16.72
CA VAL A 48 -6.21 -0.21 -16.06
C VAL A 48 -5.72 -0.41 -14.63
N PHE A 49 -4.54 0.11 -14.31
CA PHE A 49 -3.99 0.12 -12.95
C PHE A 49 -4.35 1.42 -12.23
N LEU A 50 -4.91 1.29 -11.03
CA LEU A 50 -5.37 2.41 -10.19
C LEU A 50 -4.33 2.72 -9.11
N ALA A 51 -3.33 3.55 -9.45
CA ALA A 51 -2.31 4.06 -8.53
C ALA A 51 -2.76 5.39 -7.88
N VAL A 52 -3.99 5.42 -7.36
CA VAL A 52 -4.66 6.61 -6.81
C VAL A 52 -5.15 6.36 -5.38
N PRO A 53 -5.48 7.42 -4.60
CA PRO A 53 -6.07 7.26 -3.26
C PRO A 53 -7.36 6.44 -3.28
N VAL A 54 -7.67 5.75 -2.17
CA VAL A 54 -8.76 4.77 -2.06
C VAL A 54 -10.10 5.34 -2.54
N ARG A 55 -10.44 6.56 -2.11
CA ARG A 55 -11.67 7.25 -2.51
C ARG A 55 -11.79 7.42 -4.02
N VAL A 56 -10.69 7.72 -4.70
CA VAL A 56 -10.65 7.91 -6.17
C VAL A 56 -10.78 6.55 -6.85
N ALA A 57 -10.07 5.53 -6.38
CA ALA A 57 -10.17 4.17 -6.92
C ALA A 57 -11.61 3.65 -6.85
N ILE A 58 -12.29 3.77 -5.71
CA ILE A 58 -13.70 3.37 -5.55
C ILE A 58 -14.60 4.09 -6.57
N LYS A 59 -14.41 5.40 -6.78
CA LYS A 59 -15.20 6.17 -7.76
C LYS A 59 -15.01 5.65 -9.18
N VAL A 60 -13.76 5.38 -9.57
CA VAL A 60 -13.42 4.85 -10.91
C VAL A 60 -14.01 3.45 -11.08
N ILE A 61 -13.87 2.58 -10.08
CA ILE A 61 -14.43 1.23 -10.12
C ILE A 61 -15.94 1.26 -10.30
N LYS A 62 -16.68 2.07 -9.53
CA LYS A 62 -18.14 2.21 -9.66
C LYS A 62 -18.57 2.59 -11.07
N ASN A 63 -17.79 3.41 -11.77
CA ASN A 63 -18.12 3.87 -13.11
C ASN A 63 -17.70 2.91 -14.23
N TYR A 64 -16.61 2.16 -14.06
CA TYR A 64 -15.94 1.49 -15.18
C TYR A 64 -15.67 -0.01 -15.02
N HIS A 65 -15.96 -0.63 -13.87
CA HIS A 65 -15.68 -2.06 -13.66
C HIS A 65 -16.40 -2.99 -14.66
N SER A 66 -17.54 -2.56 -15.22
CA SER A 66 -18.25 -3.30 -16.27
C SER A 66 -17.76 -3.00 -17.69
N THR A 67 -16.87 -2.01 -17.85
CA THR A 67 -16.38 -1.54 -19.16
C THR A 67 -14.92 -1.93 -19.41
N ALA A 68 -14.11 -2.02 -18.35
CA ALA A 68 -12.69 -2.33 -18.45
C ALA A 68 -12.23 -3.22 -17.28
N LEU A 69 -11.14 -3.96 -17.50
CA LEU A 69 -10.48 -4.72 -16.45
C LEU A 69 -9.66 -3.77 -15.57
N LEU A 70 -10.12 -3.56 -14.33
CA LEU A 70 -9.50 -2.62 -13.39
C LEU A 70 -8.66 -3.37 -12.35
N VAL A 71 -7.47 -2.85 -12.07
CA VAL A 71 -6.56 -3.32 -11.02
C VAL A 71 -6.47 -2.26 -9.94
N GLU A 72 -7.09 -2.52 -8.78
CA GLU A 72 -6.90 -1.69 -7.59
C GLU A 72 -5.65 -2.14 -6.81
N MET A 73 -4.88 -1.18 -6.29
CA MET A 73 -3.57 -1.41 -5.70
C MET A 73 -3.40 -0.78 -4.32
N SER A 74 -4.51 -0.48 -3.65
CA SER A 74 -4.52 0.22 -2.37
C SER A 74 -3.79 -0.58 -1.28
N SER A 75 -3.49 0.03 -0.13
CA SER A 75 -2.86 -0.68 1.01
C SER A 75 -3.87 -1.25 2.02
N VAL A 76 -5.17 -1.24 1.69
CA VAL A 76 -6.26 -1.75 2.53
C VAL A 76 -7.39 -2.31 1.67
N LYS A 77 -7.91 -3.50 1.97
CA LYS A 77 -8.77 -4.26 1.06
C LYS A 77 -10.24 -4.27 1.41
N GLU A 78 -10.58 -4.11 2.69
CA GLU A 78 -11.97 -4.08 3.14
C GLU A 78 -12.90 -3.17 2.29
N PRO A 79 -12.50 -1.95 1.89
CA PRO A 79 -13.37 -1.08 1.07
C PRO A 79 -13.71 -1.62 -0.32
N PHE A 80 -12.94 -2.57 -0.84
CA PHE A 80 -13.10 -3.10 -2.20
C PHE A 80 -13.87 -4.42 -2.24
N ARG A 81 -14.25 -4.97 -1.08
CA ARG A 81 -15.04 -6.22 -1.00
C ARG A 81 -16.39 -6.12 -1.69
N GLU A 82 -16.97 -4.92 -1.79
CA GLU A 82 -18.22 -4.70 -2.54
C GLU A 82 -18.09 -4.97 -4.05
N PHE A 83 -16.86 -5.04 -4.58
CA PHE A 83 -16.56 -5.26 -6.01
C PHE A 83 -16.02 -6.65 -6.32
N ARG A 84 -16.30 -7.62 -5.44
CA ARG A 84 -15.87 -9.01 -5.61
C ARG A 84 -16.21 -9.54 -6.99
N ASP A 85 -15.24 -10.24 -7.59
CA ASP A 85 -15.30 -10.84 -8.93
C ASP A 85 -15.52 -9.81 -10.06
N GLY A 86 -15.43 -8.50 -9.78
CA GLY A 86 -15.60 -7.41 -10.76
C GLY A 86 -14.33 -6.59 -11.04
N ILE A 87 -13.28 -6.79 -10.25
CA ILE A 87 -11.97 -6.11 -10.39
C ILE A 87 -10.84 -7.08 -10.11
N ILE A 88 -9.60 -6.69 -10.37
CA ILE A 88 -8.40 -7.33 -9.82
C ILE A 88 -7.94 -6.49 -8.63
N SER A 89 -7.70 -7.13 -7.48
CA SER A 89 -7.24 -6.46 -6.26
C SER A 89 -5.87 -6.99 -5.87
N ILE A 90 -4.90 -6.08 -5.78
CA ILE A 90 -3.53 -6.40 -5.40
C ILE A 90 -2.98 -5.40 -4.37
N HIS A 91 -1.85 -5.75 -3.76
CA HIS A 91 -1.02 -4.83 -3.01
C HIS A 91 0.45 -5.06 -3.36
N PRO A 92 1.06 -4.19 -4.17
CA PRO A 92 2.50 -4.17 -4.33
C PRO A 92 3.16 -3.78 -3.00
N LEU A 93 3.98 -4.66 -2.45
CA LEU A 93 4.80 -4.37 -1.27
C LEU A 93 6.15 -3.75 -1.64
N PHE A 94 6.23 -3.19 -2.86
CA PHE A 94 7.39 -2.52 -3.38
C PHE A 94 7.07 -1.08 -3.80
N GLY A 95 8.10 -0.25 -3.82
CA GLY A 95 8.05 1.09 -4.37
C GLY A 95 9.39 1.48 -4.98
N PRO A 96 9.58 2.75 -5.38
CA PRO A 96 10.82 3.19 -6.02
C PRO A 96 12.09 2.90 -5.21
N LEU A 97 11.98 2.85 -3.88
CA LEU A 97 13.10 2.59 -2.97
C LEU A 97 13.40 1.11 -2.76
N SER A 98 12.48 0.19 -3.07
CA SER A 98 12.64 -1.24 -2.78
C SER A 98 12.60 -2.13 -4.02
N VAL A 99 12.10 -1.64 -5.16
CA VAL A 99 12.00 -2.42 -6.41
C VAL A 99 13.36 -2.88 -6.95
N GLY A 100 14.45 -2.21 -6.57
CA GLY A 100 15.82 -2.61 -6.92
C GLY A 100 16.28 -3.91 -6.25
N ASP A 101 15.66 -4.30 -5.13
CA ASP A 101 15.98 -5.53 -4.41
C ASP A 101 14.99 -6.65 -4.79
N PRO A 102 15.43 -7.72 -5.47
CA PRO A 102 14.57 -8.85 -5.82
C PRO A 102 13.85 -9.48 -4.63
N ALA A 103 14.43 -9.46 -3.42
CA ALA A 103 13.79 -10.01 -2.22
C ALA A 103 12.55 -9.21 -1.78
N LEU A 104 12.43 -7.95 -2.22
CA LEU A 104 11.34 -7.05 -1.87
C LEU A 104 10.31 -6.89 -3.00
N ARG A 105 10.45 -7.63 -4.11
CA ARG A 105 9.52 -7.65 -5.25
C ARG A 105 8.30 -8.52 -5.01
N ASN A 106 7.56 -8.20 -3.95
CA ASN A 106 6.40 -8.99 -3.51
C ASN A 106 5.08 -8.29 -3.85
N ILE A 107 4.10 -9.04 -4.34
CA ILE A 107 2.74 -8.59 -4.61
C ILE A 107 1.78 -9.51 -3.86
N LEU A 108 0.86 -8.94 -3.12
CA LEU A 108 -0.25 -9.69 -2.53
C LEU A 108 -1.42 -9.66 -3.50
N PHE A 109 -1.93 -10.83 -3.89
CA PHE A 109 -3.11 -10.98 -4.74
C PHE A 109 -4.33 -11.34 -3.89
N ILE A 110 -5.41 -10.58 -4.01
CA ILE A 110 -6.59 -10.76 -3.15
C ILE A 110 -7.60 -11.66 -3.86
N SER A 111 -7.50 -12.94 -3.54
CA SER A 111 -8.22 -14.03 -4.23
C SER A 111 -9.73 -14.01 -4.07
N ASP A 112 -10.27 -13.40 -3.00
CA ASP A 112 -11.70 -13.32 -2.71
C ASP A 112 -12.35 -12.00 -3.14
N ILE A 113 -11.57 -11.10 -3.74
CA ILE A 113 -12.05 -9.89 -4.44
C ILE A 113 -11.80 -10.01 -5.95
N SER A 114 -10.66 -10.57 -6.33
CA SER A 114 -10.18 -10.54 -7.71
C SER A 114 -10.98 -11.42 -8.66
N VAL A 115 -11.17 -10.98 -9.90
CA VAL A 115 -11.73 -11.78 -11.00
C VAL A 115 -10.97 -13.10 -11.12
N GLN A 116 -11.70 -14.22 -11.14
CA GLN A 116 -11.12 -15.56 -11.23
C GLN A 116 -10.27 -15.74 -12.50
N GLY A 117 -9.18 -16.49 -12.39
CA GLY A 117 -8.26 -16.78 -13.50
C GLY A 117 -7.28 -15.65 -13.87
N THR A 118 -7.31 -14.51 -13.16
CA THR A 118 -6.41 -13.37 -13.46
C THR A 118 -5.03 -13.48 -12.82
N LEU A 119 -4.79 -14.47 -11.95
CA LEU A 119 -3.50 -14.62 -11.27
C LEU A 119 -2.35 -14.88 -12.26
N ASP A 120 -2.56 -15.69 -13.30
CA ASP A 120 -1.51 -15.99 -14.27
C ASP A 120 -1.23 -14.78 -15.18
N MET A 121 -2.26 -14.01 -15.56
CA MET A 121 -2.09 -12.72 -16.24
C MET A 121 -1.23 -11.76 -15.40
N LEU A 122 -1.43 -11.71 -14.07
CA LEU A 122 -0.60 -10.87 -13.20
C LEU A 122 0.85 -11.35 -13.15
N LYS A 123 1.11 -12.67 -13.18
CA LYS A 123 2.48 -13.20 -13.24
C LYS A 123 3.18 -12.77 -14.54
N ASP A 124 2.45 -12.77 -15.65
CA ASP A 124 2.98 -12.31 -16.95
C ASP A 124 3.24 -10.81 -16.98
N LEU A 125 2.41 -10.00 -16.31
CA LEU A 125 2.58 -8.55 -16.20
C LEU A 125 3.73 -8.14 -15.25
N PHE A 126 4.05 -8.99 -14.27
CA PHE A 126 5.10 -8.75 -13.27
C PHE A 126 6.17 -9.86 -13.29
N PRO A 127 6.93 -10.02 -14.38
CA PRO A 127 7.95 -11.05 -14.48
C PRO A 127 9.04 -10.84 -13.41
N GLY A 128 9.38 -11.92 -12.69
CA GLY A 128 10.38 -11.88 -11.61
C GLY A 128 9.88 -11.31 -10.28
N PHE A 129 8.57 -11.09 -10.12
CA PHE A 129 7.94 -10.76 -8.83
C PHE A 129 7.34 -12.00 -8.20
N ASN A 130 7.34 -12.04 -6.86
CA ASN A 130 6.63 -13.06 -6.10
C ASN A 130 5.19 -12.61 -5.89
N ILE A 131 4.21 -13.41 -6.31
CA ILE A 131 2.79 -13.11 -6.14
C ILE A 131 2.17 -14.10 -5.17
N PHE A 132 1.68 -13.59 -4.04
CA PHE A 132 1.11 -14.38 -2.95
C PHE A 132 -0.42 -14.22 -2.89
N PRO A 133 -1.20 -15.27 -3.19
CA PRO A 133 -2.65 -15.21 -3.05
C PRO A 133 -3.07 -15.26 -1.58
N MET A 134 -4.02 -14.43 -1.18
CA MET A 134 -4.67 -14.45 0.14
C MET A 134 -6.08 -13.85 0.08
N SER A 135 -6.83 -13.96 1.16
CA SER A 135 -8.11 -13.25 1.32
C SER A 135 -7.90 -11.78 1.72
N ALA A 136 -8.92 -10.94 1.50
CA ALA A 136 -8.93 -9.55 1.94
C ALA A 136 -8.74 -9.44 3.46
N GLN A 137 -9.35 -10.35 4.22
CA GLN A 137 -9.19 -10.43 5.66
C GLN A 137 -7.73 -10.72 6.06
N GLN A 138 -7.13 -11.78 5.50
CA GLN A 138 -5.73 -12.14 5.79
C GLN A 138 -4.78 -10.99 5.45
N HIS A 139 -5.01 -10.31 4.32
CA HIS A 139 -4.26 -9.13 3.93
C HIS A 139 -4.37 -8.02 4.98
N ASP A 140 -5.59 -7.61 5.35
CA ASP A 140 -5.80 -6.47 6.23
C ASP A 140 -5.30 -6.76 7.67
N GLU A 141 -5.41 -8.01 8.15
CA GLU A 141 -4.79 -8.43 9.40
C GLU A 141 -3.25 -8.34 9.33
N MET A 142 -2.65 -8.84 8.24
CA MET A 142 -1.20 -8.81 8.06
C MET A 142 -0.66 -7.39 7.87
N ALA A 143 -1.39 -6.51 7.19
CA ALA A 143 -1.03 -5.11 6.98
C ALA A 143 -0.86 -4.35 8.31
N ILE A 144 -1.50 -4.80 9.39
CA ILE A 144 -1.27 -4.24 10.73
C ILE A 144 0.19 -4.38 11.14
N GLN A 145 0.75 -5.59 11.01
CA GLN A 145 2.13 -5.88 11.41
C GLN A 145 3.14 -5.30 10.41
N LEU A 146 2.82 -5.34 9.11
CA LEU A 146 3.74 -4.93 8.07
C LEU A 146 3.82 -3.41 7.86
N GLN A 147 2.72 -2.67 8.09
CA GLN A 147 2.65 -1.24 7.76
C GLN A 147 2.16 -0.38 8.92
N VAL A 148 1.06 -0.74 9.59
CA VAL A 148 0.44 0.13 10.60
C VAL A 148 1.31 0.27 11.85
N ILE A 149 1.72 -0.84 12.47
CA ILE A 149 2.56 -0.81 13.68
C ILE A 149 3.91 -0.11 13.41
N PRO A 150 4.69 -0.47 12.36
CA PRO A 150 5.92 0.24 12.04
C PRO A 150 5.73 1.75 11.86
N TYR A 151 4.64 2.16 11.19
CA TYR A 151 4.33 3.58 11.00
C TYR A 151 3.97 4.29 12.31
N ILE A 152 3.18 3.66 13.19
CA ILE A 152 2.86 4.24 14.51
C ILE A 152 4.13 4.38 15.35
N ILE A 153 4.98 3.35 15.42
CA ILE A 153 6.25 3.39 16.14
C ILE A 153 7.15 4.51 15.59
N SER A 154 7.17 4.67 14.26
CA SER A 154 7.92 5.74 13.61
C SER A 154 7.43 7.13 14.02
N ILE A 155 6.11 7.35 14.03
CA ILE A 155 5.51 8.60 14.52
C ILE A 155 5.84 8.84 16.00
N LEU A 156 5.73 7.80 16.84
CA LEU A 156 6.08 7.91 18.26
C LEU A 156 7.55 8.28 18.44
N SER A 157 8.44 7.66 17.66
CA SER A 157 9.87 7.94 17.65
C SER A 157 10.13 9.40 17.24
N SER A 158 9.53 9.84 16.13
CA SER A 158 9.63 11.22 15.64
C SER A 158 9.20 12.24 16.70
N ARG A 159 8.08 11.99 17.39
CA ARG A 159 7.56 12.87 18.46
C ARG A 159 8.37 12.84 19.76
N SER A 160 9.15 11.79 19.99
CA SER A 160 9.93 11.60 21.22
C SER A 160 11.37 12.13 21.11
N ILE A 161 11.83 12.43 19.90
CA ILE A 161 13.18 12.99 19.67
C ILE A 161 13.19 14.45 20.10
N GLN A 162 14.15 14.79 20.97
CA GLN A 162 14.44 16.16 21.38
C GLN A 162 15.87 16.54 21.00
N ASP A 163 16.09 17.81 20.68
CA ASP A 163 17.42 18.32 20.42
C ASP A 163 18.25 18.36 21.70
N THR A 164 19.49 17.88 21.60
CA THR A 164 20.44 17.81 22.71
C THR A 164 21.82 18.19 22.20
N ILE A 165 22.64 18.77 23.06
CA ILE A 165 24.02 19.20 22.72
C ILE A 165 24.94 18.05 22.29
N VAL A 166 24.61 16.82 22.70
CA VAL A 166 25.35 15.60 22.37
C VAL A 166 24.39 14.54 21.84
N SER A 167 24.85 13.69 20.94
CA SER A 167 24.09 12.53 20.45
C SER A 167 24.73 11.22 20.91
N THR A 168 23.89 10.19 21.08
CA THR A 168 24.30 8.84 21.42
C THR A 168 23.91 7.87 20.31
N ARG A 169 24.50 6.67 20.31
CA ARG A 169 24.09 5.59 19.39
C ARG A 169 22.59 5.28 19.52
N SER A 170 22.06 5.28 20.74
CA SER A 170 20.64 5.03 20.99
C SER A 170 19.75 6.12 20.39
N LYS A 171 20.11 7.40 20.58
CA LYS A 171 19.40 8.53 19.96
C LYS A 171 19.42 8.45 18.43
N ASN A 172 20.58 8.17 17.84
CA ASN A 172 20.71 8.02 16.39
C ASN A 172 19.91 6.81 15.86
N THR A 173 19.77 5.74 16.64
CA THR A 173 18.95 4.59 16.25
C THR A 173 17.46 4.92 16.31
N LEU A 174 17.02 5.68 17.32
CA LEU A 174 15.65 6.19 17.40
C LEU A 174 15.32 7.11 16.21
N ALA A 175 16.26 7.97 15.80
CA ALA A 175 16.11 8.81 14.62
C ALA A 175 15.86 7.99 13.34
N LYS A 176 16.59 6.89 13.14
CA LYS A 176 16.34 5.98 12.00
C LYS A 176 14.95 5.35 12.01
N LEU A 177 14.38 5.09 13.18
CA LEU A 177 12.99 4.61 13.27
C LEU A 177 11.99 5.70 12.88
N ALA A 178 12.28 6.97 13.19
CA ALA A 178 11.43 8.11 12.81
C ALA A 178 11.36 8.33 11.28
N GLU A 179 12.43 8.00 10.55
CA GLU A 179 12.49 8.14 9.09
C GLU A 179 11.45 7.28 8.35
N VAL A 180 11.01 6.15 8.93
CA VAL A 180 10.05 5.23 8.29
C VAL A 180 8.76 5.96 7.86
N SER A 181 8.22 6.83 8.71
CA SER A 181 7.00 7.59 8.44
C SER A 181 7.19 8.64 7.33
N GLU A 182 8.39 9.19 7.18
CA GLU A 182 8.74 10.20 6.17
C GLU A 182 8.84 9.59 4.76
N LEU A 183 9.19 8.30 4.68
CA LEU A 183 9.24 7.57 3.42
C LEU A 183 7.83 7.22 2.89
N GLN A 184 6.81 7.25 3.75
CA GLN A 184 5.43 6.89 3.41
C GLN A 184 4.60 8.10 3.01
N SER A 185 3.55 7.88 2.22
CA SER A 185 2.56 8.93 1.95
C SER A 185 1.60 9.02 3.14
N GLU A 186 1.50 10.20 3.76
CA GLU A 186 0.59 10.42 4.89
C GLU A 186 -0.86 10.10 4.52
N ILE A 187 -1.32 10.53 3.34
CA ILE A 187 -2.69 10.29 2.86
C ILE A 187 -2.96 8.78 2.74
N VAL A 188 -2.02 8.04 2.12
CA VAL A 188 -2.16 6.59 1.97
C VAL A 188 -2.17 5.91 3.33
N MET A 189 -1.25 6.25 4.23
CA MET A 189 -1.21 5.65 5.57
C MET A 189 -2.44 5.98 6.41
N ARG A 190 -2.99 7.19 6.30
CA ARG A 190 -4.24 7.56 6.96
C ARG A 190 -5.41 6.73 6.44
N ASP A 191 -5.51 6.52 5.14
CA ASP A 191 -6.53 5.64 4.55
C ASP A 191 -6.33 4.19 5.01
N THR A 192 -5.09 3.68 4.97
CA THR A 192 -4.75 2.33 5.46
C THR A 192 -5.20 2.13 6.89
N ILE A 193 -4.88 3.05 7.80
CA ILE A 193 -5.24 2.95 9.22
C ILE A 193 -6.75 3.09 9.41
N ARG A 194 -7.35 4.11 8.81
CA ARG A 194 -8.77 4.44 9.04
C ARG A 194 -9.72 3.39 8.50
N LEU A 195 -9.39 2.80 7.35
CA LEU A 195 -10.28 1.90 6.62
C LEU A 195 -10.01 0.42 6.96
N ASN A 196 -8.89 0.09 7.59
CA ASN A 196 -8.58 -1.27 7.99
C ASN A 196 -9.31 -1.61 9.31
N PRO A 197 -10.20 -2.61 9.32
CA PRO A 197 -11.02 -2.95 10.50
C PRO A 197 -10.19 -3.47 11.69
N PHE A 198 -8.93 -3.87 11.46
CA PHE A 198 -8.03 -4.40 12.49
C PHE A 198 -7.16 -3.34 13.15
N SER A 199 -7.16 -2.09 12.64
CA SER A 199 -6.30 -1.02 13.17
C SER A 199 -6.57 -0.71 14.64
N GLY A 200 -7.82 -0.86 15.11
CA GLY A 200 -8.15 -0.72 16.53
C GLY A 200 -7.37 -1.69 17.43
N LYS A 201 -7.11 -2.92 16.96
CA LYS A 201 -6.28 -3.89 17.69
C LYS A 201 -4.84 -3.42 17.79
N ALA A 202 -4.29 -2.81 16.74
CA ALA A 202 -2.92 -2.28 16.73
C ALA A 202 -2.71 -1.24 17.84
N TYR A 203 -3.64 -0.29 17.98
CA TYR A 203 -3.59 0.71 19.05
C TYR A 203 -3.75 0.11 20.44
N ALA A 204 -4.64 -0.88 20.59
CA ALA A 204 -4.81 -1.58 21.86
C ALA A 204 -3.53 -2.28 22.29
N THR A 205 -2.90 -3.04 21.38
CA THR A 205 -1.62 -3.73 21.63
C THR A 205 -0.51 -2.76 22.02
N ILE A 206 -0.34 -1.65 21.30
CA ILE A 206 0.69 -0.66 21.63
C ILE A 206 0.44 -0.03 23.02
N ARG A 207 -0.83 0.25 23.35
CA ARG A 207 -1.21 0.81 24.66
C ARG A 207 -0.94 -0.18 25.79
N GLU A 208 -1.23 -1.46 25.60
CA GLU A 208 -0.94 -2.52 26.58
C GLU A 208 0.57 -2.62 26.82
N ILE A 209 1.38 -2.68 25.76
CA ILE A 209 2.85 -2.70 25.88
C ILE A 209 3.36 -1.49 26.68
N LEU A 210 2.85 -0.28 26.40
CA LEU A 210 3.25 0.92 27.14
C LEU A 210 2.81 0.91 28.61
N ALA A 211 1.65 0.32 28.92
CA ALA A 211 1.15 0.20 30.29
C ALA A 211 1.99 -0.81 31.09
N ASP A 212 2.31 -1.95 30.50
CA ASP A 212 3.15 -3.00 31.11
C ASP A 212 4.55 -2.46 31.42
N MET A 213 5.16 -1.74 30.47
CA MET A 213 6.44 -1.04 30.69
C MET A 213 6.35 -0.03 31.85
N GLY A 214 5.21 0.66 31.99
CA GLY A 214 4.97 1.57 33.10
C GLY A 214 5.06 0.88 34.45
N GLY A 215 4.40 -0.28 34.60
CA GLY A 215 4.49 -1.09 35.80
C GLY A 215 5.91 -1.59 36.06
N GLU A 216 6.59 -2.14 35.04
CA GLU A 216 7.94 -2.70 35.18
C GLU A 216 8.98 -1.65 35.61
N PHE A 217 8.93 -0.44 35.05
CA PHE A 217 9.99 0.56 35.26
C PHE A 217 9.67 1.57 36.38
N LEU A 218 8.41 1.76 36.74
CA LEU A 218 7.99 2.82 37.66
C LEU A 218 7.47 2.30 39.00
N ASP A 219 7.04 1.04 39.09
CA ASP A 219 6.62 0.46 40.36
C ASP A 219 7.85 0.17 41.23
N ARG A 220 7.94 0.88 42.36
CA ARG A 220 9.11 0.85 43.27
C ARG A 220 9.14 -0.34 44.22
N ASP A 221 8.14 -1.22 44.15
CA ASP A 221 7.97 -2.35 45.09
C ASP A 221 8.45 -3.70 44.49
N SER A 222 9.10 -3.70 43.33
CA SER A 222 9.61 -4.90 42.65
C SER A 222 11.14 -5.14 42.81
N SER A 223 11.78 -4.50 43.81
CA SER A 223 13.18 -4.75 44.21
C SER A 223 13.34 -4.96 45.71
#